data_AF-A0A2N2D7M5-F1
#
_entry.id   AF-A0A2N2D7M5-F1
#
_cell.length_a   1.000
_cell.length_b   1.000
_cell.length_c   1.000
_cell.angle_alpha   90.00
_cell.angle_beta   90.00
_cell.angle_gamma   90.00
#
_symmetry.space_group_name_H-M   'P 1'
#
loop_
_entity.id
_entity.type
_entity.pdbx_description
1 polymer ?
#
loop_
_entity_poly.entity_id
_entity_poly.type
_entity_poly.pdbx_seq_one_letter_code
_entity_poly.pdbx_strand_id
1 'polypeptide(L)' 'MIRKLGTVVCNSSPVIGLASLGMLNLLWELFDSVFVTEAVYTEVVRQGCNRLGKEELETAVEQGYI' A
#
# COMPACT_ATOMS: atom_id res chain seq x y z
N MET A 1 5.75 16.12 -16.72
CA MET A 1 5.43 15.91 -15.29
C MET A 1 4.04 15.31 -15.24
N ILE A 2 3.92 14.05 -14.81
CA ILE A 2 2.61 13.42 -14.62
C ILE A 2 1.96 14.13 -13.44
N ARG A 3 0.74 14.65 -13.62
CA ARG A 3 -0.03 15.16 -12.50
C ARG A 3 -0.42 13.97 -11.64
N LYS A 4 -0.06 14.01 -10.36
CA LYS A 4 -0.61 13.09 -9.37
C LYS A 4 -2.13 13.25 -9.34
N LEU A 5 -2.80 12.12 -9.12
CA LEU A 5 -4.22 12.00 -8.89
C LEU A 5 -4.54 12.41 -7.45
N GLY A 6 -5.81 12.57 -7.10
CA GLY A 6 -6.22 12.97 -5.74
C GLY A 6 -6.03 11.92 -4.66
N THR A 7 -6.61 12.17 -3.48
CA THR A 7 -6.60 11.26 -2.33
C THR A 7 -7.40 9.98 -2.59
N VAL A 8 -6.83 8.83 -2.21
CA VAL A 8 -7.48 7.52 -2.34
C VAL A 8 -7.39 6.69 -1.06
N VAL A 9 -8.35 5.78 -0.90
CA VAL A 9 -8.30 4.71 0.09
C VAL A 9 -7.99 3.40 -0.64
N CYS A 10 -7.00 2.66 -0.17
CA CYS A 10 -6.49 1.44 -0.79
C CYS A 10 -6.93 0.21 0.00
N ASN A 11 -7.48 -0.79 -0.69
CA ASN A 11 -7.86 -2.08 -0.12
C ASN A 11 -6.65 -3.05 -0.09
N SER A 12 -6.82 -4.23 0.53
CA SER A 12 -5.75 -5.24 0.61
C SER A 12 -5.35 -5.80 -0.76
N SER A 13 -6.30 -6.08 -1.65
CA SER A 13 -5.99 -6.67 -2.97
C SER A 13 -5.01 -5.84 -3.83
N PRO A 14 -5.18 -4.52 -4.03
CA PRO A 14 -4.19 -3.72 -4.76
C PRO A 14 -2.84 -3.62 -4.05
N VAL A 15 -2.81 -3.57 -2.71
CA VAL A 15 -1.55 -3.59 -1.94
C VAL A 15 -0.79 -4.89 -2.20
N ILE A 16 -1.45 -6.03 -1.98
CA ILE A 16 -0.85 -7.37 -2.15
C ILE A 16 -0.43 -7.58 -3.60
N GLY A 17 -1.30 -7.21 -4.56
CA GLY A 17 -1.03 -7.35 -5.99
C GLY A 17 0.20 -6.56 -6.43
N LEU A 18 0.27 -5.27 -6.09
CA LEU A 18 1.42 -4.43 -6.45
C LEU A 18 2.70 -4.84 -5.72
N ALA A 19 2.61 -5.21 -4.44
CA ALA A 19 3.76 -5.72 -3.70
C ALA A 19 4.31 -7.02 -4.31
N SER A 20 3.45 -7.95 -4.72
CA SER A 20 3.87 -9.18 -5.40
C SER A 20 4.60 -8.95 -6.73
N LEU A 21 4.41 -7.77 -7.33
CA LEU A 21 5.08 -7.34 -8.56
C LEU A 21 6.32 -6.45 -8.29
N GLY A 22 6.60 -6.11 -7.03
CA GLY A 22 7.63 -5.14 -6.65
C GLY A 22 7.29 -3.70 -7.05
N MET A 23 6.00 -3.37 -7.18
CA MET A 23 5.50 -2.10 -7.74
C MET A 23 4.60 -1.31 -6.77
N LEU A 24 4.68 -1.56 -5.46
CA LEU A 24 3.85 -0.86 -4.46
C LEU A 24 4.07 0.67 -4.51
N ASN A 25 5.27 1.11 -4.90
CA ASN A 25 5.63 2.51 -5.08
C ASN A 25 4.74 3.29 -6.05
N LEU A 26 4.09 2.60 -7.00
CA LEU A 26 3.15 3.25 -7.89
C LEU A 26 2.00 3.92 -7.15
N LEU A 27 1.62 3.45 -5.95
CA LEU A 27 0.57 4.08 -5.16
C LEU A 27 0.94 5.54 -4.81
N TRP A 28 2.12 5.78 -4.24
CA TRP A 28 2.53 7.15 -3.86
C TRP A 28 3.19 7.92 -5.00
N GLU A 29 3.50 7.29 -6.14
CA GLU A 29 3.90 8.00 -7.35
C GLU A 29 2.71 8.54 -8.13
N LEU A 30 1.58 7.81 -8.15
CA LEU A 30 0.39 8.15 -8.92
C LEU A 30 -0.62 9.01 -8.16
N PHE A 31 -0.70 8.88 -6.83
CA PHE A 31 -1.67 9.60 -6.00
C PHE A 31 -1.00 10.65 -5.10
N ASP A 32 -1.75 11.70 -4.75
CA ASP A 32 -1.35 12.75 -3.81
C ASP A 32 -1.26 12.21 -2.38
N SER A 33 -2.20 11.34 -2.00
CA SER A 33 -2.24 10.68 -0.69
C SER A 33 -2.94 9.33 -0.82
N VAL A 34 -2.39 8.32 -0.16
CA VAL A 34 -2.90 6.97 -0.14
C VAL A 34 -3.17 6.63 1.31
N PHE A 35 -4.37 6.15 1.62
CA PHE A 35 -4.72 5.72 2.97
C PHE A 35 -5.05 4.23 2.95
N VAL A 36 -4.58 3.49 3.94
CA VAL A 36 -5.12 2.15 4.27
C VAL A 36 -5.89 2.23 5.57
N THR A 37 -6.95 1.43 5.67
CA THR A 37 -7.67 1.31 6.94
C THR A 37 -6.92 0.40 7.90
N GLU A 38 -7.16 0.53 9.20
CA GLU A 38 -6.59 -0.37 10.22
C GLU A 38 -6.96 -1.84 9.96
N ALA A 39 -8.14 -2.10 9.38
CA ALA A 39 -8.57 -3.44 8.99
C ALA A 39 -7.68 -4.01 7.87
N VAL A 40 -7.39 -3.22 6.84
CA VAL A 40 -6.48 -3.60 5.74
C VAL A 40 -5.06 -3.79 6.26
N TYR A 41 -4.57 -2.89 7.10
CA TYR A 41 -3.25 -3.02 7.72
C TYR A 41 -3.16 -4.30 8.56
N THR A 42 -4.20 -4.59 9.37
CA THR A 42 -4.25 -5.81 10.19
C THR A 42 -4.30 -7.07 9.33
N GLU A 43 -5.11 -7.09 8.27
CA GLU A 43 -5.20 -8.22 7.32
C GLU A 43 -3.83 -8.51 6.68
N VAL A 44 -3.17 -7.49 6.15
CA VAL A 44 -1.93 -7.64 5.37
C VAL A 44 -0.70 -7.84 6.27
N VAL A 45 -0.54 -7.02 7.32
CA VAL A 45 0.68 -6.99 8.13
C VAL A 45 0.61 -7.92 9.34
N ARG A 46 -0.54 -7.97 10.03
CA ARG A 46 -0.66 -8.69 11.32
C ARG A 46 -1.22 -10.11 11.18
N GLN A 47 -2.12 -10.35 10.24
CA GLN A 47 -2.83 -11.62 10.06
C GLN A 47 -2.45 -12.38 8.79
N GLY A 48 -1.66 -11.77 7.90
CA GLY A 48 -1.29 -12.31 6.60
C GLY A 48 -0.50 -13.62 6.67
N CYS A 49 -1.19 -14.75 6.74
CA CYS A 49 -0.63 -16.08 6.52
C CYS A 49 -0.18 -16.21 5.05
N ASN A 50 1.11 -15.97 4.77
CA ASN A 50 1.82 -15.91 3.46
C ASN A 50 2.14 -14.52 2.85
N ARG A 51 2.69 -13.62 3.70
CA ARG A 51 3.84 -12.70 3.50
C ARG A 51 3.88 -11.66 2.37
N LEU A 52 3.14 -11.79 1.28
CA LEU A 52 3.23 -10.84 0.15
C LEU A 52 2.60 -9.50 0.53
N GLY A 53 3.37 -8.42 0.43
CA GLY A 53 2.93 -7.07 0.78
C GLY A 53 3.03 -6.73 2.25
N LYS A 54 3.46 -7.64 3.13
CA LYS A 54 3.68 -7.31 4.55
C LYS A 54 4.80 -6.30 4.69
N GLU A 55 6.01 -6.67 4.25
CA GLU A 55 7.22 -5.87 4.46
C GLU A 55 7.13 -4.54 3.70
N GLU A 56 6.56 -4.59 2.48
CA GLU A 56 6.35 -3.42 1.64
C GLU A 56 5.33 -2.45 2.24
N LEU A 57 4.19 -2.94 2.75
CA LEU A 57 3.19 -2.07 3.37
C LEU A 57 3.67 -1.52 4.71
N GLU A 58 4.30 -2.34 5.55
CA GLU A 58 4.87 -1.92 6.83
C GLU A 58 5.91 -0.79 6.62
N THR A 59 6.84 -1.00 5.68
CA THR A 59 7.85 0.01 5.32
C THR A 59 7.20 1.29 4.75
N ALA A 60 6.20 1.15 3.88
CA ALA A 60 5.54 2.32 3.29
C ALA A 60 4.82 3.18 4.33
N VAL A 61 4.20 2.56 5.34
CA VAL A 61 3.55 3.27 6.46
C VAL A 61 4.61 3.92 7.36
N GLU A 62 5.67 3.21 7.72
CA GLU A 62 6.77 3.76 8.53
C GLU A 62 7.46 4.96 7.87
N GLN A 63 7.56 4.95 6.53
CA GLN A 63 8.15 6.03 5.74
C GLN A 63 7.16 7.16 5.42
N GLY A 64 5.88 7.01 5.79
CA GLY A 64 4.85 8.02 5.57
C GLY A 64 4.39 8.16 4.11
N TYR A 65 4.54 7.11 3.30
CA TYR A 65 4.00 7.06 1.94
C TYR A 65 2.53 6.67 1.88
N ILE A 66 2.05 5.93 2.89
CA ILE A 66 0.69 5.39 3.03
C ILE A 66 0.21 5.60 4.48
#